data_AF-A0A7X1V4B3-F1
#
_entry.id   AF-A0A7X1V4B3-F1
#
_cell.length_a   1.000
_cell.length_b   1.000
_cell.length_c   1.000
_cell.angle_alpha   90.00
_cell.angle_beta   90.00
_cell.angle_gamma   90.00
#
_symmetry.space_group_name_H-M   'P 1'
#
loop_
_entity.id
_entity.type
_entity.pdbx_description
1 polymer ?
#
loop_
_entity_poly.entity_id
_entity_poly.type
_entity_poly.pdbx_seq_one_letter_code
_entity_poly.pdbx_strand_id
1 'polypeptide(L)'
;MKCDAEKDEINFRLVEYFSVLINQIISYNHLKRSQSYRENFLNFHLALVADRRNIKLQYQSIRDKFNFFIQPQTITDDLKFYQVKDEGIEWIEIWHLLFIFNVYFDYLKTTKDDIDDIYIKQMHDILEKCYDALLKINEKEEYNHYSDWVFEEWKELLHTVRNLIDTPLYNENIQSRWNDFWRKNKGLCTKVAEAVGYISYFEIYEDDISIKYKLIPEKVWEDLKKIVKSGKELESLQRFENFLYELQDINEDFTKISLIVDCISKIKIPDVLNSIHVRWVGLSSGELGLLKSFANLYSAKINLQGKTFPGVATTNYVLLFDEIDLGLHPEWQRKWISRALPIIEKIFHDKHLQVIITTHSPIFLSDIYKENILFLTRDNNEETNDRLFEKTFGQNIYTLFKDSFFLQDVMGEYAYNTIKDTIEYLSFKVNSNSSYSREENLYNYSDEIINEKIAKKVIDSVGEPIIANQLKELFYRAFPNKNDESIEIRNRIAQLQKKLEQLEGERSQ
;
A
#
# COMPACT_ATOMS: atom_id res chain seq x y z
N MET A 1 15.84 -8.87 -26.45
CA MET A 1 15.83 -7.39 -26.36
C MET A 1 14.57 -7.01 -25.61
N LYS A 2 14.65 -6.11 -24.63
CA LYS A 2 13.48 -5.64 -23.88
C LYS A 2 12.53 -4.87 -24.79
N CYS A 3 11.22 -4.96 -24.55
CA CYS A 3 10.20 -4.17 -25.23
C CYS A 3 10.38 -2.68 -24.92
N ASP A 4 9.88 -1.79 -25.77
CA ASP A 4 9.98 -0.34 -25.51
C ASP A 4 9.20 0.08 -24.25
N ALA A 5 8.05 -0.55 -23.99
CA ALA A 5 7.31 -0.36 -22.73
C ALA A 5 8.14 -0.76 -21.49
N GLU A 6 8.87 -1.88 -21.55
CA GLU A 6 9.74 -2.32 -20.45
C GLU A 6 10.92 -1.36 -20.24
N LYS A 7 11.46 -0.78 -21.31
CA LYS A 7 12.54 0.21 -21.21
C LYS A 7 12.04 1.50 -20.55
N ASP A 8 10.86 1.97 -20.93
CA ASP A 8 10.27 3.19 -20.36
C ASP A 8 9.98 3.03 -18.87
N GLU A 9 9.51 1.87 -18.45
CA GLU A 9 9.28 1.57 -17.03
C GLU A 9 10.57 1.50 -16.21
N ILE A 10 11.61 0.88 -16.75
CA ILE A 10 12.93 0.86 -16.12
C ILE A 10 13.46 2.29 -15.97
N ASN A 11 13.37 3.09 -17.04
CA ASN A 11 13.79 4.49 -17.02
C ASN A 11 13.03 5.28 -15.96
N PHE A 12 11.70 5.09 -15.86
CA PHE A 12 10.88 5.75 -14.85
C PHE A 12 11.33 5.40 -13.43
N ARG A 13 11.49 4.11 -13.11
CA ARG A 13 11.94 3.65 -11.78
C ARG A 13 13.32 4.18 -11.40
N LEU A 14 14.25 4.19 -12.35
CA LEU A 14 15.59 4.72 -12.13
C LEU A 14 15.56 6.23 -11.88
N VAL A 15 14.78 6.98 -12.69
CA VAL A 15 14.61 8.42 -12.48
C VAL A 15 14.02 8.69 -11.11
N GLU A 16 12.97 7.98 -10.67
CA GLU A 16 12.41 8.16 -9.33
C GLU A 16 13.43 7.84 -8.24
N TYR A 17 14.16 6.73 -8.37
CA TYR A 17 15.20 6.35 -7.42
C TYR A 17 16.29 7.42 -7.27
N PHE A 18 16.84 7.91 -8.39
CA PHE A 18 17.84 8.97 -8.36
C PHE A 18 17.26 10.31 -7.90
N SER A 19 15.98 10.58 -8.17
CA SER A 19 15.30 11.78 -7.66
C SER A 19 15.31 11.82 -6.13
N VAL A 20 15.04 10.68 -5.49
CA VAL A 20 15.08 10.54 -4.02
C VAL A 20 16.50 10.78 -3.50
N LEU A 21 17.52 10.22 -4.16
CA LEU A 21 18.92 10.43 -3.78
C LEU A 21 19.35 11.90 -3.93
N ILE A 22 19.00 12.55 -5.03
CA ILE A 22 19.31 13.96 -5.29
C ILE A 22 18.65 14.84 -4.22
N ASN A 23 17.37 14.61 -3.92
CA ASN A 23 16.66 15.35 -2.88
C ASN A 23 17.32 15.18 -1.51
N GLN A 24 17.85 13.99 -1.21
CA GLN A 24 18.59 13.77 0.03
C GLN A 24 19.94 14.50 0.05
N ILE A 25 20.63 14.61 -1.08
CA ILE A 25 21.86 15.41 -1.20
C ILE A 25 21.55 16.89 -0.96
N ILE A 26 20.49 17.40 -1.59
CA ILE A 26 20.05 18.79 -1.47
C ILE A 26 19.62 19.09 -0.02
N SER A 27 18.79 18.24 0.59
CA SER A 27 18.33 18.42 1.97
C SER A 27 19.50 18.45 2.96
N TYR A 28 20.48 17.57 2.79
CA TYR A 28 21.71 17.57 3.57
C TYR A 28 22.46 18.90 3.42
N ASN A 29 22.57 19.41 2.17
CA ASN A 29 23.16 20.71 1.80
C ASN A 29 22.51 21.92 2.47
N HIS A 30 21.23 21.87 2.78
CA HIS A 30 20.55 22.95 3.49
C HIS A 30 20.65 22.90 5.03
N LEU A 31 20.96 21.74 5.63
CA LEU A 31 20.78 21.51 7.07
C LEU A 31 22.02 21.77 7.95
N LYS A 32 23.25 21.81 7.41
CA LYS A 32 24.48 21.93 8.20
C LYS A 32 25.02 23.36 8.33
N ARG A 33 25.39 23.73 9.57
CA ARG A 33 25.84 25.07 9.98
C ARG A 33 27.36 25.27 10.06
N SER A 34 28.18 24.30 9.64
CA SER A 34 29.65 24.46 9.66
C SER A 34 30.12 25.36 8.53
N GLN A 35 31.16 26.17 8.79
CA GLN A 35 31.72 27.16 7.85
C GLN A 35 32.10 26.55 6.48
N SER A 36 32.93 25.49 6.47
CA SER A 36 33.33 24.78 5.24
C SER A 36 32.14 24.27 4.41
N TYR A 37 30.99 24.02 5.05
CA TYR A 37 29.81 23.54 4.36
C TYR A 37 29.04 24.66 3.67
N ARG A 38 28.89 25.81 4.35
CA ARG A 38 28.31 27.00 3.75
C ARG A 38 29.13 27.49 2.57
N GLU A 39 30.45 27.40 2.68
CA GLU A 39 31.36 27.74 1.59
C GLU A 39 31.24 26.81 0.39
N ASN A 40 31.23 25.49 0.59
CA ASN A 40 31.02 24.52 -0.49
C ASN A 40 29.65 24.71 -1.17
N PHE A 41 28.62 25.00 -0.38
CA PHE A 41 27.28 25.25 -0.88
C PHE A 41 27.19 26.55 -1.66
N LEU A 42 27.86 27.61 -1.20
CA LEU A 42 28.00 28.87 -1.93
C LEU A 42 28.72 28.63 -3.27
N ASN A 43 29.89 27.98 -3.23
CA ASN A 43 30.68 27.64 -4.42
C ASN A 43 29.91 26.81 -5.43
N PHE A 44 29.07 25.88 -4.98
CA PHE A 44 28.18 25.11 -5.84
C PHE A 44 27.25 26.02 -6.65
N HIS A 45 26.48 26.91 -5.99
CA HIS A 45 25.56 27.81 -6.70
C HIS A 45 26.30 28.84 -7.57
N LEU A 46 27.46 29.33 -7.13
CA LEU A 46 28.32 30.21 -7.92
C LEU A 46 28.81 29.55 -9.21
N ALA A 47 29.21 28.29 -9.15
CA ALA A 47 29.63 27.52 -10.31
C ALA A 47 28.48 27.34 -11.31
N LEU A 48 27.25 27.12 -10.84
CA LEU A 48 26.07 27.04 -11.70
C LEU A 48 25.83 28.37 -12.43
N VAL A 49 25.88 29.49 -11.72
CA VAL A 49 25.67 30.84 -12.30
C VAL A 49 26.81 31.29 -13.22
N ALA A 50 28.00 30.70 -13.09
CA ALA A 50 29.13 30.95 -13.99
C ALA A 50 28.90 30.35 -15.39
N ASP A 51 28.25 29.18 -15.48
CA ASP A 51 27.85 28.58 -16.76
C ASP A 51 26.56 29.24 -17.30
N ARG A 52 26.74 30.39 -17.95
CA ARG A 52 25.64 31.24 -18.44
C ARG A 52 24.66 30.52 -19.37
N ARG A 53 25.13 29.56 -20.16
CA ARG A 53 24.26 28.84 -21.11
C ARG A 53 23.39 27.84 -20.36
N ASN A 54 24.00 27.04 -19.49
CA ASN A 54 23.32 25.97 -18.77
C ASN A 54 22.35 26.53 -17.73
N ILE A 55 22.73 27.56 -16.97
CA ILE A 55 21.83 28.18 -15.98
C ILE A 55 20.59 28.80 -16.61
N LYS A 56 20.70 29.38 -17.82
CA LYS A 56 19.56 29.93 -18.54
C LYS A 56 18.59 28.83 -18.97
N LEU A 57 19.11 27.69 -19.44
CA LEU A 57 18.30 26.51 -19.74
C LEU A 57 17.63 25.97 -18.47
N GLN A 58 18.33 25.93 -17.33
CA GLN A 58 17.75 25.53 -16.04
C GLN A 58 16.60 26.45 -15.62
N TYR A 59 16.75 27.77 -15.76
CA TYR A 59 15.66 28.70 -15.44
C TYR A 59 14.47 28.53 -16.40
N GLN A 60 14.71 28.29 -17.69
CA GLN A 60 13.66 27.95 -18.66
C GLN A 60 12.92 26.66 -18.26
N SER A 61 13.66 25.62 -17.87
CA SER A 61 13.10 24.36 -17.37
C SER A 61 12.19 24.56 -16.16
N ILE A 62 12.60 25.42 -15.22
CA ILE A 62 11.80 25.73 -14.02
C ILE A 62 10.54 26.50 -14.40
N ARG A 63 10.62 27.46 -15.32
CA ARG A 63 9.43 28.18 -15.82
C ARG A 63 8.44 27.21 -16.48
N ASP A 64 8.93 26.42 -17.43
CA ASP A 64 8.09 25.59 -18.29
C ASP A 64 7.50 24.38 -17.54
N LYS A 65 8.21 23.88 -16.51
CA LYS A 65 7.81 22.71 -15.70
C LYS A 65 7.85 23.00 -14.19
N PHE A 66 7.36 24.15 -13.76
CA PHE A 66 7.42 24.59 -12.36
C PHE A 66 6.89 23.55 -11.38
N ASN A 67 5.67 23.02 -11.61
CA ASN A 67 5.05 22.03 -10.72
C ASN A 67 5.80 20.69 -10.65
N PHE A 68 6.65 20.40 -11.64
CA PHE A 68 7.44 19.17 -11.67
C PHE A 68 8.68 19.30 -10.78
N PHE A 69 9.38 20.43 -10.86
CA PHE A 69 10.61 20.67 -10.08
C PHE A 69 10.36 21.34 -8.72
N ILE A 70 9.19 21.95 -8.54
CA ILE A 70 8.77 22.67 -7.32
C ILE A 70 7.39 22.14 -6.91
N GLN A 71 7.34 21.27 -5.90
CA GLN A 71 6.08 20.68 -5.46
C GLN A 71 5.22 21.66 -4.64
N PRO A 72 3.98 21.99 -5.06
CA PRO A 72 3.17 23.06 -4.46
C PRO A 72 2.68 22.76 -3.04
N GLN A 73 2.63 21.50 -2.60
CA GLN A 73 2.05 21.13 -1.29
C GLN A 73 2.94 21.45 -0.07
N THR A 74 4.19 21.87 -0.30
CA THR A 74 5.15 22.26 0.77
C THR A 74 5.28 23.77 0.93
N ILE A 75 4.49 24.52 0.19
CA ILE A 75 4.56 25.96 0.06
C ILE A 75 3.44 26.54 0.93
N THR A 76 3.79 27.35 1.93
CA THR A 76 2.82 28.06 2.78
C THR A 76 1.87 28.91 1.92
N ASP A 77 0.66 29.16 2.43
CA ASP A 77 -0.42 29.93 1.78
C ASP A 77 0.00 31.31 1.22
N ASP A 78 1.19 31.81 1.59
CA ASP A 78 1.80 33.07 1.17
C ASP A 78 2.14 33.16 -0.33
N LEU A 79 2.19 32.04 -1.06
CA LEU A 79 2.59 31.99 -2.47
C LEU A 79 1.42 32.02 -3.48
N LYS A 80 0.18 32.19 -3.02
CA LYS A 80 -0.97 32.47 -3.90
C LYS A 80 -0.81 33.73 -4.77
N PHE A 81 0.17 34.58 -4.49
CA PHE A 81 0.43 35.83 -5.22
C PHE A 81 1.45 35.73 -6.36
N TYR A 82 2.28 34.69 -6.43
CA TYR A 82 3.33 34.57 -7.46
C TYR A 82 3.18 33.24 -8.19
N GLN A 83 2.31 33.23 -9.21
CA GLN A 83 2.26 32.13 -10.16
C GLN A 83 3.52 32.23 -11.02
N VAL A 84 4.61 31.55 -10.64
CA VAL A 84 5.86 31.48 -11.42
C VAL A 84 5.65 30.93 -12.84
N LYS A 85 4.47 30.36 -13.12
CA LYS A 85 4.00 30.03 -14.47
C LYS A 85 3.86 31.25 -15.40
N ASP A 86 3.51 32.41 -14.85
CA ASP A 86 3.28 33.67 -15.58
C ASP A 86 4.41 34.69 -15.37
N GLU A 87 5.44 34.31 -14.60
CA GLU A 87 6.63 35.13 -14.39
C GLU A 87 7.71 34.76 -15.41
N GLY A 88 8.27 35.78 -16.07
CA GLY A 88 9.41 35.61 -16.95
C GLY A 88 10.59 34.88 -16.30
N ILE A 89 11.45 34.29 -17.12
CA ILE A 89 12.70 33.62 -16.71
C ILE A 89 13.53 34.52 -15.77
N GLU A 90 13.43 35.83 -15.95
CA GLU A 90 14.12 36.86 -15.19
C GLU A 90 13.74 36.87 -13.69
N TRP A 91 12.49 36.54 -13.33
CA TRP A 91 12.10 36.43 -11.91
C TRP A 91 12.74 35.22 -11.25
N ILE A 92 12.74 34.07 -11.94
CA ILE A 92 13.45 32.85 -11.47
C ILE A 92 14.93 33.13 -11.26
N GLU A 93 15.54 33.88 -12.19
CA GLU A 93 16.91 34.36 -12.07
C GLU A 93 17.10 35.21 -10.80
N ILE A 94 16.27 36.24 -10.59
CA ILE A 94 16.33 37.09 -9.38
C ILE A 94 16.20 36.25 -8.10
N TRP A 95 15.22 35.34 -8.03
CA TRP A 95 15.00 34.51 -6.84
C TRP A 95 16.20 33.61 -6.51
N HIS A 96 16.85 33.03 -7.54
CA HIS A 96 18.06 32.25 -7.35
C HIS A 96 19.25 33.13 -6.90
N LEU A 97 19.45 34.31 -7.50
CA LEU A 97 20.56 35.19 -7.14
C LEU A 97 20.40 35.76 -5.71
N LEU A 98 19.16 36.08 -5.29
CA LEU A 98 18.85 36.48 -3.91
C LEU A 98 19.14 35.37 -2.90
N PHE A 99 18.89 34.11 -3.28
CA PHE A 99 19.29 32.97 -2.46
C PHE A 99 20.80 32.93 -2.26
N ILE A 100 21.60 33.14 -3.32
CA ILE A 100 23.07 33.16 -3.26
C ILE A 100 23.55 34.27 -2.31
N PHE A 101 22.98 35.48 -2.39
CA PHE A 101 23.29 36.55 -1.43
C PHE A 101 23.02 36.13 0.01
N ASN A 102 21.89 35.48 0.29
CA ASN A 102 21.61 35.02 1.65
C ASN A 102 22.65 33.99 2.13
N VAL A 103 23.03 33.03 1.27
CA VAL A 103 24.06 32.04 1.61
C VAL A 103 25.40 32.71 1.88
N TYR A 104 25.78 33.71 1.07
CA TYR A 104 26.98 34.51 1.27
C TYR A 104 26.96 35.29 2.59
N PHE A 105 25.86 35.98 2.91
CA PHE A 105 25.73 36.71 4.17
C PHE A 105 25.76 35.76 5.38
N ASP A 106 25.18 34.57 5.27
CA ASP A 106 25.26 33.55 6.32
C ASP A 106 26.66 32.92 6.44
N TYR A 107 27.42 32.85 5.35
CA TYR A 107 28.85 32.48 5.36
C TYR A 107 29.70 33.53 6.10
N LEU A 108 29.52 34.82 5.78
CA LEU A 108 30.23 35.93 6.44
C LEU A 108 29.98 35.99 7.95
N LYS A 109 28.77 35.67 8.41
CA LYS A 109 28.48 35.57 9.86
C LYS A 109 29.34 34.52 10.58
N THR A 110 29.91 33.57 9.85
CA THR A 110 30.76 32.51 10.43
C THR A 110 32.26 32.76 10.34
N THR A 111 32.72 33.73 9.55
CA THR A 111 34.15 34.02 9.32
C THR A 111 34.68 35.15 10.21
N LYS A 112 34.15 35.29 11.44
CA LYS A 112 34.24 36.50 12.30
C LYS A 112 35.60 37.18 12.51
N ASP A 113 36.73 36.58 12.14
CA ASP A 113 38.08 37.12 12.41
C ASP A 113 38.97 37.34 11.16
N ASP A 114 38.52 36.99 9.94
CA ASP A 114 39.22 37.31 8.68
C ASP A 114 38.16 37.42 7.56
N ILE A 115 37.85 38.64 7.12
CA ILE A 115 36.97 38.84 5.96
C ILE A 115 37.80 38.45 4.74
N ASP A 116 37.58 37.24 4.26
CA ASP A 116 38.22 36.77 3.04
C ASP A 116 37.55 37.44 1.84
N ASP A 117 38.20 38.46 1.27
CA ASP A 117 37.69 39.29 0.15
C ASP A 117 37.48 38.49 -1.16
N ILE A 118 37.73 37.18 -1.14
CA ILE A 118 37.68 36.26 -2.29
C ILE A 118 36.34 36.35 -3.04
N TYR A 119 35.23 36.48 -2.33
CA TYR A 119 33.88 36.43 -2.92
C TYR A 119 33.28 37.80 -3.28
N ILE A 120 33.84 38.92 -2.80
CA ILE A 120 33.27 40.27 -2.98
C ILE A 120 33.07 40.60 -4.46
N LYS A 121 34.08 40.33 -5.28
CA LYS A 121 34.00 40.56 -6.74
C LYS A 121 32.88 39.73 -7.38
N GLN A 122 32.75 38.46 -7.00
CA GLN A 122 31.71 37.57 -7.53
C GLN A 122 30.31 38.02 -7.09
N MET A 123 30.17 38.55 -5.87
CA MET A 123 28.91 39.11 -5.38
C MET A 123 28.52 40.39 -6.12
N HIS A 124 29.47 41.26 -6.46
CA HIS A 124 29.18 42.41 -7.34
C HIS A 124 28.79 41.97 -8.75
N ASP A 125 29.46 40.98 -9.33
CA ASP A 125 29.08 40.45 -10.64
C ASP A 125 27.65 39.86 -10.62
N ILE A 126 27.25 39.23 -9.51
CA ILE A 126 25.87 38.74 -9.30
C ILE A 126 24.89 39.90 -9.11
N LEU A 127 25.29 40.95 -8.40
CA LEU A 127 24.45 42.12 -8.18
C LEU A 127 24.13 42.83 -9.49
N GLU A 128 25.12 42.99 -10.38
CA GLU A 128 24.90 43.53 -11.72
C GLU A 128 23.96 42.63 -12.54
N LYS A 129 24.08 41.30 -12.46
CA LYS A 129 23.12 40.38 -13.09
C LYS A 129 21.70 40.55 -12.56
N CYS A 130 21.52 40.78 -11.25
CA CYS A 130 20.22 41.10 -10.68
C CYS A 130 19.65 42.40 -11.24
N TYR A 131 20.47 43.45 -11.37
CA TYR A 131 20.04 44.71 -11.97
C TYR A 131 19.63 44.51 -13.45
N ASP A 132 20.42 43.78 -14.23
CA ASP A 132 20.11 43.46 -15.64
C ASP A 132 18.80 42.68 -15.77
N ALA A 133 18.56 41.70 -14.89
CA ALA A 133 17.31 40.94 -14.88
C ALA A 133 16.11 41.82 -14.51
N LEU A 134 16.26 42.70 -13.51
CA LEU A 134 15.21 43.63 -13.09
C LEU A 134 14.88 44.65 -14.18
N LEU A 135 15.89 45.16 -14.90
CA LEU A 135 15.70 46.05 -16.05
C LEU A 135 14.90 45.37 -17.16
N LYS A 136 15.24 44.12 -17.52
CA LYS A 136 14.49 43.35 -18.52
C LYS A 136 13.04 43.10 -18.13
N ILE A 137 12.74 42.97 -16.84
CA ILE A 137 11.35 42.86 -16.35
C ILE A 137 10.62 44.18 -16.59
N ASN A 138 11.25 45.31 -16.24
CA ASN A 138 10.68 46.65 -16.41
C ASN A 138 10.48 47.05 -17.88
N GLU A 139 11.28 46.51 -18.80
CA GLU A 139 11.15 46.77 -20.24
C GLU A 139 10.01 45.97 -20.92
N LYS A 140 9.44 44.96 -20.26
CA LYS A 140 8.38 44.11 -20.85
C LYS A 140 7.00 44.74 -20.70
N GLU A 141 6.31 44.94 -21.82
CA GLU A 141 4.99 45.58 -21.91
C GLU A 141 3.89 44.91 -21.05
N GLU A 142 3.97 43.60 -20.80
CA GLU A 142 3.01 42.85 -19.95
C GLU A 142 3.04 43.26 -18.46
N TYR A 143 4.13 43.86 -17.98
CA TYR A 143 4.28 44.31 -16.59
C TYR A 143 4.06 45.82 -16.41
N ASN A 144 3.88 46.58 -17.50
CA ASN A 144 3.68 48.04 -17.49
C ASN A 144 2.36 48.50 -16.84
N HIS A 145 1.47 47.58 -16.47
CA HIS A 145 0.23 47.90 -15.74
C HIS A 145 0.40 47.96 -14.20
N TYR A 146 1.56 47.59 -13.67
CA TYR A 146 1.92 47.79 -12.26
C TYR A 146 3.07 48.80 -12.15
N SER A 147 2.88 49.77 -11.26
CA SER A 147 3.55 51.08 -11.18
C SER A 147 5.08 51.05 -11.02
N ASP A 148 5.73 52.12 -11.52
CA ASP A 148 7.14 52.52 -11.24
C ASP A 148 7.56 52.33 -9.77
N TRP A 149 6.61 52.38 -8.85
CA TRP A 149 6.80 52.21 -7.42
C TRP A 149 7.36 50.83 -7.03
N VAL A 150 6.90 49.74 -7.66
CA VAL A 150 7.42 48.39 -7.36
C VAL A 150 8.88 48.27 -7.80
N PHE A 151 9.22 48.84 -8.97
CA PHE A 151 10.59 48.83 -9.48
C PHE A 151 11.57 49.61 -8.58
N GLU A 152 11.14 50.75 -8.04
CA GLU A 152 11.94 51.53 -7.09
C GLU A 152 12.14 50.80 -5.75
N GLU A 153 11.13 50.07 -5.23
CA GLU A 153 11.29 49.23 -4.04
C GLU A 153 12.35 48.12 -4.23
N TRP A 154 12.36 47.48 -5.41
CA TRP A 154 13.38 46.48 -5.75
C TRP A 154 14.78 47.08 -5.91
N LYS A 155 14.90 48.30 -6.48
CA LYS A 155 16.18 49.02 -6.50
C LYS A 155 16.69 49.34 -5.10
N GLU A 156 15.82 49.79 -4.20
CA GLU A 156 16.19 50.04 -2.80
C GLU A 156 16.68 48.75 -2.10
N LEU A 157 16.04 47.62 -2.40
CA LEU A 157 16.51 46.31 -1.92
C LEU A 157 17.90 45.98 -2.45
N LEU A 158 18.15 46.12 -3.76
CA LEU A 158 19.46 45.85 -4.35
C LEU A 158 20.54 46.81 -3.83
N HIS A 159 20.18 48.07 -3.53
CA HIS A 159 21.07 49.00 -2.84
C HIS A 159 21.39 48.54 -1.40
N THR A 160 20.40 48.00 -0.69
CA THR A 160 20.59 47.37 0.63
C THR A 160 21.56 46.18 0.53
N VAL A 161 21.40 45.32 -0.48
CA VAL A 161 22.32 44.19 -0.76
C VAL A 161 23.74 44.68 -1.06
N ARG A 162 23.88 45.72 -1.90
CA ARG A 162 25.18 46.35 -2.20
C ARG A 162 25.91 46.77 -0.93
N ASN A 163 25.21 47.50 -0.06
CA ASN A 163 25.79 47.99 1.19
C ASN A 163 26.20 46.83 2.12
N LEU A 164 25.47 45.71 2.11
CA LEU A 164 25.84 44.50 2.86
C LEU A 164 27.04 43.77 2.26
N ILE A 165 27.26 43.83 0.95
CA ILE A 165 28.46 43.28 0.31
C ILE A 165 29.68 44.12 0.70
N ASP A 166 29.55 45.45 0.64
CA ASP A 166 30.65 46.39 0.90
C ASP A 166 30.99 46.53 2.39
N THR A 167 29.99 46.45 3.28
CA THR A 167 30.13 46.73 4.72
C THR A 167 29.30 45.78 5.60
N PRO A 168 29.54 44.45 5.55
CA PRO A 168 28.66 43.43 6.14
C PRO A 168 28.48 43.47 7.66
N LEU A 169 29.38 44.11 8.42
CA LEU A 169 29.43 44.05 9.88
C LEU A 169 29.09 45.35 10.62
N TYR A 170 28.80 46.44 9.90
CA TYR A 170 28.77 47.79 10.49
C TYR A 170 27.38 48.44 10.61
N ASN A 171 26.29 47.83 10.15
CA ASN A 171 24.98 48.48 10.15
C ASN A 171 23.79 47.55 10.48
N GLU A 172 23.37 47.54 11.74
CA GLU A 172 22.24 46.74 12.23
C GLU A 172 20.92 47.03 11.49
N ASN A 173 20.68 48.28 11.08
CA ASN A 173 19.45 48.67 10.38
C ASN A 173 19.36 48.05 8.98
N ILE A 174 20.48 47.99 8.25
CA ILE A 174 20.55 47.40 6.90
C ILE A 174 20.36 45.87 7.01
N GLN A 175 21.00 45.24 7.99
CA GLN A 175 20.82 43.81 8.25
C GLN A 175 19.36 43.47 8.60
N SER A 176 18.68 44.31 9.39
CA SER A 176 17.27 44.14 9.71
C SER A 176 16.39 44.21 8.46
N ARG A 177 16.62 45.19 7.58
CA ARG A 177 15.88 45.33 6.31
C ARG A 177 16.01 44.08 5.43
N TRP A 178 17.23 43.55 5.26
CA TRP A 178 17.44 42.30 4.54
C TRP A 178 16.75 41.11 5.20
N ASN A 179 16.90 40.96 6.53
CA ASN A 179 16.31 39.85 7.26
C ASN A 179 14.77 39.85 7.16
N ASP A 180 14.14 41.03 7.17
CA ASP A 180 12.70 41.18 7.00
C ASP A 180 12.24 40.79 5.59
N PHE A 181 12.96 41.23 4.56
CA PHE A 181 12.70 40.81 3.18
C PHE A 181 12.88 39.30 3.01
N TRP A 182 14.00 38.76 3.49
CA TRP A 182 14.32 37.34 3.40
C TRP A 182 13.27 36.50 4.10
N ARG A 183 12.83 36.89 5.30
CA ARG A 183 11.79 36.16 6.04
C ARG A 183 10.49 36.00 5.25
N LYS A 184 10.10 37.01 4.46
CA LYS A 184 8.90 36.96 3.62
C LYS A 184 9.08 36.08 2.37
N ASN A 185 10.28 36.08 1.77
CA ASN A 185 10.52 35.46 0.47
C ASN A 185 11.35 34.17 0.50
N LYS A 186 11.84 33.76 1.67
CA LYS A 186 12.74 32.60 1.85
C LYS A 186 12.18 31.33 1.20
N GLY A 187 10.88 31.08 1.32
CA GLY A 187 10.23 29.88 0.77
C GLY A 187 10.47 29.74 -0.74
N LEU A 188 10.21 30.82 -1.48
CA LEU A 188 10.39 30.85 -2.94
C LEU A 188 11.86 30.76 -3.34
N CYS A 189 12.72 31.61 -2.76
CA CYS A 189 14.16 31.59 -3.03
C CYS A 189 14.78 30.21 -2.79
N THR A 190 14.39 29.55 -1.69
CA THR A 190 14.88 28.21 -1.35
C THR A 190 14.40 27.18 -2.36
N LYS A 191 13.12 27.20 -2.76
CA LYS A 191 12.57 26.25 -3.74
C LYS A 191 13.18 26.40 -5.13
N VAL A 192 13.41 27.64 -5.58
CA VAL A 192 14.11 27.89 -6.84
C VAL A 192 15.55 27.36 -6.76
N ALA A 193 16.26 27.61 -5.67
CA ALA A 193 17.61 27.07 -5.47
C ALA A 193 17.66 25.54 -5.41
N GLU A 194 16.71 24.90 -4.72
CA GLU A 194 16.54 23.43 -4.70
C GLU A 194 16.31 22.89 -6.12
N ALA A 195 15.43 23.52 -6.90
CA ALA A 195 15.14 23.13 -8.28
C ALA A 195 16.35 23.29 -9.21
N VAL A 196 17.06 24.42 -9.12
CA VAL A 196 18.31 24.66 -9.86
C VAL A 196 19.36 23.60 -9.50
N GLY A 197 19.53 23.32 -8.21
CA GLY A 197 20.44 22.27 -7.72
C GLY A 197 20.06 20.88 -8.22
N TYR A 198 18.76 20.56 -8.23
CA TYR A 198 18.22 19.31 -8.75
C TYR A 198 18.50 19.13 -10.24
N ILE A 199 18.20 20.16 -11.05
CA ILE A 199 18.39 20.11 -12.51
C ILE A 199 19.88 20.03 -12.85
N SER A 200 20.79 20.50 -11.99
CA SER A 200 22.23 20.37 -12.21
C SER A 200 22.74 18.93 -12.35
N TYR A 201 21.98 17.92 -11.92
CA TYR A 201 22.30 16.50 -12.11
C TYR A 201 21.89 15.94 -13.47
N PHE A 202 21.39 16.80 -14.36
CA PHE A 202 20.95 16.42 -15.69
C PHE A 202 21.75 17.18 -16.77
N GLU A 203 22.12 16.48 -17.85
CA GLU A 203 22.49 17.11 -19.10
C GLU A 203 21.22 17.68 -19.74
N ILE A 204 21.24 18.98 -20.04
CA ILE A 204 20.13 19.69 -20.65
C ILE A 204 20.48 19.98 -22.11
N TYR A 205 19.61 19.58 -23.02
CA TYR A 205 19.76 19.87 -24.43
C TYR A 205 18.43 20.29 -25.04
N GLU A 206 18.51 21.24 -25.95
CA GLU A 206 17.38 21.83 -26.66
C GLU A 206 17.16 21.03 -27.94
N ASP A 207 15.96 20.50 -28.11
CA ASP A 207 15.46 19.96 -29.37
C ASP A 207 14.46 20.97 -29.96
N ASP A 208 14.17 20.91 -31.26
CA ASP A 208 13.40 21.94 -32.01
C ASP A 208 12.01 22.27 -31.41
N ILE A 209 11.51 21.46 -30.47
CA ILE A 209 10.17 21.57 -29.87
C ILE A 209 10.21 21.55 -28.32
N SER A 210 11.29 21.10 -27.66
CA SER A 210 11.31 20.99 -26.18
C SER A 210 12.70 20.80 -25.57
N ILE A 211 12.83 21.19 -24.29
CA ILE A 211 14.01 20.90 -23.46
C ILE A 211 13.96 19.43 -23.01
N LYS A 212 15.03 18.68 -23.33
CA LYS A 212 15.24 17.30 -22.89
C LYS A 212 16.28 17.24 -21.76
N TYR A 213 16.13 16.22 -20.92
CA TYR A 213 16.93 16.01 -19.72
C TYR A 213 17.48 14.59 -19.74
N LYS A 214 18.78 14.46 -19.51
CA LYS A 214 19.42 13.16 -19.34
C LYS A 214 20.15 13.15 -18.01
N LEU A 215 19.73 12.27 -17.09
CA LEU A 215 20.35 12.13 -15.78
C LEU A 215 21.84 11.78 -15.92
N ILE A 216 22.67 12.29 -15.02
CA ILE A 216 24.10 11.98 -14.88
C ILE A 216 24.29 11.20 -13.56
N PRO A 217 24.13 9.85 -13.55
CA PRO A 217 24.24 9.04 -12.34
C PRO A 217 25.59 9.19 -11.63
N GLU A 218 26.68 9.32 -12.39
CA GLU A 218 28.04 9.41 -11.86
C GLU A 218 28.19 10.61 -10.91
N LYS A 219 27.61 11.75 -11.29
CA LYS A 219 27.61 12.96 -10.48
C LYS A 219 26.84 12.77 -9.17
N VAL A 220 25.69 12.07 -9.22
CA VAL A 220 24.91 11.76 -8.01
C VAL A 220 25.74 10.89 -7.05
N TRP A 221 26.41 9.85 -7.57
CA TRP A 221 27.23 8.97 -6.76
C TRP A 221 28.45 9.66 -6.14
N GLU A 222 29.12 10.55 -6.89
CA GLU A 222 30.25 11.35 -6.39
C GLU A 222 29.85 12.26 -5.23
N ASP A 223 28.71 12.95 -5.34
CA ASP A 223 28.23 13.84 -4.29
C ASP A 223 27.67 13.06 -3.10
N LEU A 224 26.97 11.94 -3.34
CA LEU A 224 26.47 11.08 -2.28
C LEU A 224 27.61 10.46 -1.45
N LYS A 225 28.75 10.13 -2.07
CA LYS A 225 29.96 9.63 -1.39
C LYS A 225 30.52 10.62 -0.36
N LYS A 226 30.30 11.93 -0.54
CA LYS A 226 30.71 12.96 0.43
C LYS A 226 29.80 13.00 1.67
N ILE A 227 28.60 12.42 1.56
CA ILE A 227 27.55 12.49 2.59
C ILE A 227 27.46 11.18 3.37
N VAL A 228 27.47 10.06 2.66
CA VAL A 228 27.30 8.72 3.23
C VAL A 228 28.56 8.33 4.01
N LYS A 229 28.40 8.15 5.33
CA LYS A 229 29.53 7.85 6.24
C LYS A 229 30.10 6.44 6.08
N SER A 230 29.37 5.52 5.45
CA SER A 230 29.69 4.09 5.36
C SER A 230 29.80 3.63 3.90
N GLY A 231 30.98 3.16 3.47
CA GLY A 231 31.16 2.61 2.13
C GLY A 231 30.20 1.44 1.81
N LYS A 232 29.86 0.63 2.83
CA LYS A 232 28.90 -0.49 2.68
C LYS A 232 27.47 -0.04 2.35
N GLU A 233 27.08 1.15 2.81
CA GLU A 233 25.75 1.70 2.51
C GLU A 233 25.71 2.20 1.06
N LEU A 234 26.77 2.86 0.60
CA LEU A 234 26.92 3.27 -0.80
C LEU A 234 26.90 2.07 -1.76
N GLU A 235 27.63 0.99 -1.44
CA GLU A 235 27.60 -0.27 -2.20
C GLU A 235 26.20 -0.88 -2.25
N SER A 236 25.43 -0.78 -1.15
CA SER A 236 24.05 -1.29 -1.10
C SER A 236 23.10 -0.46 -1.98
N LEU A 237 23.30 0.86 -2.03
CA LEU A 237 22.53 1.74 -2.93
C LEU A 237 22.83 1.45 -4.40
N GLN A 238 24.10 1.33 -4.77
CA GLN A 238 24.51 0.96 -6.14
C GLN A 238 24.02 -0.43 -6.52
N ARG A 239 24.04 -1.38 -5.58
CA ARG A 239 23.48 -2.71 -5.81
C ARG A 239 21.97 -2.66 -6.01
N PHE A 240 21.27 -1.79 -5.28
CA PHE A 240 19.83 -1.60 -5.46
C PHE A 240 19.50 -1.02 -6.84
N GLU A 241 20.29 -0.07 -7.34
CA GLU A 241 20.19 0.42 -8.73
C GLU A 241 20.24 -0.74 -9.74
N ASN A 242 21.21 -1.65 -9.61
CA ASN A 242 21.31 -2.83 -10.49
C ASN A 242 20.06 -3.70 -10.45
N PHE A 243 19.43 -3.86 -9.28
CA PHE A 243 18.17 -4.58 -9.19
C PHE A 243 17.04 -3.86 -9.92
N LEU A 244 16.97 -2.53 -9.88
CA LEU A 244 15.95 -1.76 -10.61
C LEU A 244 16.03 -1.97 -12.13
N TYR A 245 17.25 -2.15 -12.68
CA TYR A 245 17.42 -2.50 -14.10
C TYR A 245 16.89 -3.90 -14.44
N GLU A 246 17.00 -4.86 -13.52
CA GLU A 246 16.65 -6.26 -13.75
C GLU A 246 15.22 -6.61 -13.36
N LEU A 247 14.55 -5.76 -12.57
CA LEU A 247 13.22 -5.99 -12.05
C LEU A 247 12.15 -5.91 -13.15
N GLN A 248 11.47 -7.03 -13.38
CA GLN A 248 10.18 -7.07 -14.06
C GLN A 248 9.06 -6.69 -13.08
N ASP A 249 7.93 -6.19 -13.59
CA ASP A 249 6.79 -5.70 -12.77
C ASP A 249 6.19 -6.82 -11.92
N ILE A 250 6.20 -8.03 -12.48
CA ILE A 250 5.82 -9.25 -11.81
C ILE A 250 7.08 -10.12 -11.78
N ASN A 251 7.61 -10.33 -10.58
CA ASN A 251 8.74 -11.21 -10.37
C ASN A 251 8.29 -12.41 -9.53
N GLU A 252 8.40 -13.60 -10.10
CA GLU A 252 8.06 -14.87 -9.42
C GLU A 252 9.30 -15.50 -8.75
N ASP A 253 10.50 -14.96 -9.00
CA ASP A 253 11.75 -15.48 -8.44
C ASP A 253 11.99 -14.96 -7.01
N PHE A 254 11.58 -15.78 -6.04
CA PHE A 254 11.79 -15.53 -4.61
C PHE A 254 13.27 -15.32 -4.24
N THR A 255 14.23 -15.86 -5.00
CA THR A 255 15.67 -15.65 -4.75
C THR A 255 16.02 -14.19 -5.00
N LYS A 256 15.56 -13.63 -6.12
CA LYS A 256 15.77 -12.21 -6.45
C LYS A 256 15.07 -11.30 -5.45
N ILE A 257 13.83 -11.63 -5.06
CA ILE A 257 13.10 -10.87 -4.04
C ILE A 257 13.87 -10.86 -2.71
N SER A 258 14.39 -12.01 -2.27
CA SER A 258 15.19 -12.09 -1.05
C SER A 258 16.44 -11.22 -1.13
N LEU A 259 17.16 -11.25 -2.25
CA LEU A 259 18.35 -10.42 -2.45
C LEU A 259 18.03 -8.92 -2.42
N ILE A 260 16.88 -8.52 -2.97
CA ILE A 260 16.40 -7.13 -2.94
C ILE A 260 16.07 -6.72 -1.50
N VAL A 261 15.31 -7.54 -0.77
CA VAL A 261 14.95 -7.27 0.63
C VAL A 261 16.20 -7.18 1.50
N ASP A 262 17.17 -8.08 1.32
CA ASP A 262 18.45 -8.04 2.02
C ASP A 262 19.25 -6.76 1.69
N CYS A 263 19.18 -6.30 0.44
CA CYS A 263 19.80 -5.05 0.01
C CYS A 263 19.15 -3.84 0.68
N ILE A 264 17.81 -3.77 0.64
CA ILE A 264 17.03 -2.69 1.24
C ILE A 264 17.26 -2.62 2.76
N SER A 265 17.33 -3.77 3.45
CA SER A 265 17.54 -3.83 4.90
C SER A 265 18.84 -3.18 5.39
N LYS A 266 19.83 -3.00 4.49
CA LYS A 266 21.13 -2.39 4.79
C LYS A 266 21.15 -0.88 4.56
N ILE A 267 20.17 -0.33 3.85
CA ILE A 267 20.03 1.10 3.58
C ILE A 267 19.48 1.79 4.82
N LYS A 268 20.09 2.89 5.28
CA LYS A 268 19.65 3.65 6.45
C LYS A 268 19.07 5.02 6.11
N ILE A 269 18.97 5.35 4.82
CA ILE A 269 18.37 6.59 4.34
C ILE A 269 16.84 6.48 4.42
N PRO A 270 16.16 7.20 5.33
CA PRO A 270 14.72 7.03 5.56
C PRO A 270 13.89 7.36 4.32
N ASP A 271 14.28 8.39 3.56
CA ASP A 271 13.55 8.81 2.36
C ASP A 271 13.54 7.71 1.29
N VAL A 272 14.68 7.02 1.09
CA VAL A 272 14.77 5.87 0.17
C VAL A 272 13.87 4.73 0.65
N LEU A 273 13.87 4.42 1.95
CA LEU A 273 13.03 3.34 2.49
C LEU A 273 11.54 3.66 2.36
N ASN A 274 11.14 4.92 2.60
CA ASN A 274 9.75 5.35 2.52
C ASN A 274 9.21 5.36 1.08
N SER A 275 10.08 5.58 0.08
CA SER A 275 9.71 5.54 -1.34
C SER A 275 9.51 4.12 -1.88
N ILE A 276 9.95 3.09 -1.17
CA ILE A 276 9.82 1.70 -1.64
C ILE A 276 8.51 1.11 -1.16
N HIS A 277 7.63 0.79 -2.10
CA HIS A 277 6.35 0.12 -1.83
C HIS A 277 6.31 -1.26 -2.48
N VAL A 278 6.22 -2.31 -1.66
CA VAL A 278 6.08 -3.69 -2.12
C VAL A 278 4.64 -4.15 -1.93
N ARG A 279 4.05 -4.73 -2.97
CA ARG A 279 2.70 -5.31 -2.91
C ARG A 279 2.72 -6.71 -3.52
N TRP A 280 1.98 -7.63 -2.91
CA TRP A 280 1.72 -8.94 -3.48
C TRP A 280 0.52 -8.85 -4.41
N VAL A 281 0.69 -9.20 -5.69
CA VAL A 281 -0.38 -9.20 -6.69
C VAL A 281 -0.74 -10.66 -7.00
N GLY A 282 -2.03 -10.95 -7.15
CA GLY A 282 -2.51 -12.29 -7.54
C GLY A 282 -2.72 -13.28 -6.39
N LEU A 283 -2.50 -12.88 -5.13
CA LEU A 283 -2.86 -13.70 -3.96
C LEU A 283 -4.28 -13.39 -3.49
N SER A 284 -5.06 -14.44 -3.25
CA SER A 284 -6.33 -14.32 -2.53
C SER A 284 -6.11 -13.88 -1.07
N SER A 285 -7.15 -13.38 -0.41
CA SER A 285 -7.09 -12.99 1.00
C SER A 285 -6.65 -14.15 1.91
N GLY A 286 -7.13 -15.38 1.62
CA GLY A 286 -6.74 -16.59 2.35
C GLY A 286 -5.26 -16.96 2.16
N GLU A 287 -4.76 -16.92 0.91
CA GLU A 287 -3.35 -17.21 0.63
C GLU A 287 -2.42 -16.16 1.24
N LEU A 288 -2.80 -14.87 1.15
CA LEU A 288 -2.07 -13.80 1.81
C LEU A 288 -2.09 -13.96 3.34
N GLY A 289 -3.20 -14.41 3.91
CA GLY A 289 -3.33 -14.76 5.31
C GLY A 289 -2.34 -15.85 5.71
N LEU A 290 -2.29 -16.96 4.96
CA LEU A 290 -1.34 -18.06 5.19
C LEU A 290 0.12 -17.59 5.09
N LEU A 291 0.46 -16.81 4.05
CA LEU A 291 1.80 -16.26 3.87
C LEU A 291 2.22 -15.39 5.07
N LYS A 292 1.32 -14.51 5.53
CA LYS A 292 1.54 -13.66 6.71
C LYS A 292 1.75 -14.50 7.97
N SER A 293 0.94 -15.54 8.17
CA SER A 293 1.07 -16.45 9.32
C SER A 293 2.45 -17.13 9.34
N PHE A 294 2.91 -17.68 8.21
CA PHE A 294 4.24 -18.29 8.15
C PHE A 294 5.37 -17.28 8.32
N ALA A 295 5.25 -16.09 7.75
CA ALA A 295 6.23 -15.02 7.92
C ALA A 295 6.33 -14.56 9.38
N ASN A 296 5.20 -14.43 10.07
CA ASN A 296 5.14 -14.07 11.49
C ASN A 296 5.76 -15.16 12.37
N LEU A 297 5.48 -16.43 12.09
CA LEU A 297 6.12 -17.56 12.78
C LEU A 297 7.64 -17.55 12.61
N TYR A 298 8.12 -17.33 11.39
CA TYR A 298 9.54 -17.25 11.09
C TYR A 298 10.21 -16.07 11.82
N SER A 299 9.56 -14.90 11.83
CA SER A 299 10.02 -13.74 12.59
C SER A 299 10.07 -14.01 14.10
N ALA A 300 9.06 -14.65 14.65
CA ALA A 300 9.02 -15.05 16.06
C ALA A 300 10.18 -15.99 16.41
N LYS A 301 10.48 -16.98 15.56
CA LYS A 301 11.64 -17.87 15.72
C LYS A 301 12.95 -17.06 15.81
N ILE A 302 13.21 -16.15 14.88
CA ILE A 302 14.44 -15.34 14.86
C ILE A 302 14.56 -14.55 16.17
N ASN A 303 13.47 -13.92 16.61
CA ASN A 303 13.45 -13.12 17.83
C ASN A 303 13.74 -13.97 19.09
N LEU A 304 13.22 -15.20 19.15
CA LEU A 304 13.45 -16.13 20.26
C LEU A 304 14.89 -16.66 20.27
N GLN A 305 15.52 -16.86 19.10
CA GLN A 305 16.93 -17.23 19.01
C GLN A 305 17.88 -16.09 19.39
N GLY A 306 17.51 -14.84 19.10
CA GLY A 306 18.33 -13.67 19.41
C GLY A 306 18.32 -13.22 20.87
N LYS A 307 17.35 -13.68 21.68
CA LYS A 307 17.18 -13.28 23.10
C LYS A 307 17.24 -14.49 24.02
N THR A 308 18.43 -15.04 24.23
CA THR A 308 18.61 -16.12 25.22
C THR A 308 18.63 -15.53 26.64
N PHE A 309 17.46 -15.45 27.27
CA PHE A 309 17.39 -15.22 28.71
C PHE A 309 17.82 -16.51 29.45
N PRO A 310 18.60 -16.42 30.55
CA PRO A 310 18.95 -17.58 31.36
C PRO A 310 17.67 -18.30 31.84
N GLY A 311 17.58 -19.61 31.61
CA GLY A 311 16.45 -20.44 32.06
C GLY A 311 15.32 -20.68 31.04
N VAL A 312 15.39 -20.10 29.83
CA VAL A 312 14.41 -20.39 28.77
C VAL A 312 14.83 -21.64 28.00
N ALA A 313 13.91 -22.61 27.85
CA ALA A 313 14.14 -23.81 27.05
C ALA A 313 14.38 -23.43 25.58
N THR A 314 15.52 -23.84 25.02
CA THR A 314 15.92 -23.50 23.64
C THR A 314 15.54 -24.57 22.62
N THR A 315 15.01 -25.70 23.09
CA THR A 315 14.70 -26.89 22.27
C THR A 315 13.20 -27.17 22.16
N ASN A 316 12.40 -26.81 23.16
CA ASN A 316 10.96 -27.11 23.22
C ASN A 316 10.15 -25.83 23.01
N TYR A 317 9.25 -25.82 22.03
CA TYR A 317 8.35 -24.70 21.75
C TYR A 317 6.89 -25.16 21.79
N VAL A 318 6.05 -24.31 22.36
CA VAL A 318 4.59 -24.43 22.26
C VAL A 318 4.11 -23.34 21.30
N LEU A 319 3.45 -23.75 20.23
CA LEU A 319 2.85 -22.86 19.24
C LEU A 319 1.35 -22.83 19.47
N LEU A 320 0.82 -21.63 19.71
CA LEU A 320 -0.61 -21.39 19.93
C LEU A 320 -1.17 -20.67 18.70
N PHE A 321 -2.12 -21.29 18.03
CA PHE A 321 -2.84 -20.72 16.89
C PHE A 321 -4.29 -20.52 17.26
N ASP A 322 -4.74 -19.27 17.22
CA ASP A 322 -6.13 -18.92 17.48
C ASP A 322 -6.88 -18.75 16.16
N GLU A 323 -8.04 -19.41 16.02
CA GLU A 323 -8.95 -19.38 14.87
C GLU A 323 -8.22 -19.48 13.52
N ILE A 324 -7.38 -20.52 13.37
CA ILE A 324 -6.50 -20.64 12.20
C ILE A 324 -7.27 -20.82 10.87
N ASP A 325 -8.55 -21.19 10.96
CA ASP A 325 -9.46 -21.38 9.84
C ASP A 325 -10.13 -20.08 9.35
N LEU A 326 -9.95 -18.97 10.07
CA LEU A 326 -10.58 -17.69 9.77
C LEU A 326 -10.17 -17.18 8.38
N GLY A 327 -11.16 -16.97 7.52
CA GLY A 327 -10.95 -16.48 6.16
C GLY A 327 -10.35 -17.51 5.19
N LEU A 328 -10.13 -18.77 5.63
CA LEU A 328 -9.71 -19.85 4.75
C LEU A 328 -10.92 -20.47 4.04
N HIS A 329 -10.79 -20.68 2.74
CA HIS A 329 -11.76 -21.49 2.00
C HIS A 329 -11.80 -22.93 2.56
N PRO A 330 -12.94 -23.63 2.58
CA PRO A 330 -13.06 -25.01 3.08
C PRO A 330 -11.99 -25.99 2.53
N GLU A 331 -11.65 -25.86 1.25
CA GLU A 331 -10.57 -26.65 0.63
C GLU A 331 -9.18 -26.40 1.24
N TRP A 332 -8.90 -25.18 1.70
CA TRP A 332 -7.66 -24.85 2.40
C TRP A 332 -7.69 -25.35 3.84
N GLN A 333 -8.85 -25.30 4.51
CA GLN A 333 -9.03 -25.89 5.84
C GLN A 333 -8.75 -27.41 5.81
N ARG A 334 -9.34 -28.12 4.83
CA ARG A 334 -9.10 -29.56 4.58
C ARG A 334 -7.63 -29.90 4.29
N LYS A 335 -6.88 -28.98 3.69
CA LYS A 335 -5.47 -29.21 3.32
C LYS A 335 -4.50 -28.73 4.40
N TRP A 336 -4.98 -28.01 5.42
CA TRP A 336 -4.13 -27.24 6.31
C TRP A 336 -3.10 -28.12 7.01
N ILE A 337 -3.51 -29.24 7.61
CA ILE A 337 -2.59 -30.16 8.32
C ILE A 337 -1.49 -30.66 7.38
N SER A 338 -1.87 -31.18 6.21
CA SER A 338 -0.92 -31.72 5.22
C SER A 338 0.03 -30.68 4.60
N ARG A 339 -0.32 -29.40 4.61
CA ARG A 339 0.44 -28.33 3.93
C ARG A 339 1.19 -27.43 4.91
N ALA A 340 0.55 -27.02 6.00
CA ALA A 340 1.09 -26.08 6.97
C ALA A 340 2.07 -26.75 7.94
N LEU A 341 1.76 -27.93 8.47
CA LEU A 341 2.64 -28.59 9.45
C LEU A 341 4.05 -28.85 8.89
N PRO A 342 4.25 -29.36 7.65
CA PRO A 342 5.59 -29.52 7.09
C PRO A 342 6.36 -28.20 6.93
N ILE A 343 5.66 -27.09 6.70
CA ILE A 343 6.28 -25.75 6.62
C ILE A 343 6.70 -25.31 8.03
N ILE A 344 5.83 -25.48 9.03
CA ILE A 344 6.13 -25.16 10.43
C ILE A 344 7.32 -25.98 10.94
N GLU A 345 7.36 -27.27 10.62
CA GLU A 345 8.48 -28.16 10.95
C GLU A 345 9.80 -27.67 10.33
N LYS A 346 9.78 -27.27 9.05
CA LYS A 346 10.95 -26.66 8.40
C LYS A 346 11.37 -25.34 9.05
N ILE A 347 10.40 -24.49 9.42
CA ILE A 347 10.69 -23.22 10.11
C ILE A 347 11.42 -23.52 11.41
N PHE A 348 10.92 -24.44 12.23
CA PHE A 348 11.51 -24.79 13.53
C PHE A 348 12.34 -26.08 13.49
N HIS A 349 13.17 -26.23 12.45
CA HIS A 349 14.09 -27.35 12.32
C HIS A 349 14.93 -27.56 13.61
N ASP A 350 15.14 -28.82 14.00
CA ASP A 350 15.81 -29.28 15.23
C ASP A 350 15.12 -28.91 16.55
N LYS A 351 13.82 -28.53 16.53
CA LYS A 351 13.04 -28.21 17.74
C LYS A 351 11.94 -29.24 17.99
N HIS A 352 11.60 -29.43 19.26
CA HIS A 352 10.40 -30.16 19.67
C HIS A 352 9.23 -29.20 19.73
N LEU A 353 8.20 -29.47 18.94
CA LEU A 353 7.04 -28.60 18.79
C LEU A 353 5.80 -29.26 19.39
N GLN A 354 5.11 -28.53 20.26
CA GLN A 354 3.71 -28.79 20.57
C GLN A 354 2.86 -27.72 19.88
N VAL A 355 1.88 -28.14 19.09
CA VAL A 355 0.99 -27.23 18.38
C VAL A 355 -0.40 -27.33 18.99
N ILE A 356 -0.94 -26.20 19.42
CA ILE A 356 -2.31 -26.09 19.94
C ILE A 356 -3.05 -25.13 19.02
N ILE A 357 -4.20 -25.56 18.54
CA ILE A 357 -5.02 -24.84 17.56
C ILE A 357 -6.42 -24.69 18.14
N THR A 358 -7.01 -23.51 18.02
CA THR A 358 -8.45 -23.31 18.16
C THR A 358 -9.07 -23.16 16.77
N THR A 359 -10.26 -23.71 16.59
CA THR A 359 -10.97 -23.65 15.30
C THR A 359 -12.48 -23.72 15.49
N HIS A 360 -13.21 -22.99 14.65
CA HIS A 360 -14.66 -23.14 14.53
C HIS A 360 -15.08 -24.05 13.37
N SER A 361 -14.11 -24.67 12.69
CA SER A 361 -14.36 -25.48 11.50
C SER A 361 -14.35 -26.98 11.81
N PRO A 362 -15.46 -27.71 11.59
CA PRO A 362 -15.48 -29.16 11.67
C PRO A 362 -14.62 -29.86 10.63
N ILE A 363 -14.29 -29.19 9.53
CA ILE A 363 -13.47 -29.76 8.47
C ILE A 363 -12.07 -30.10 9.00
N PHE A 364 -11.54 -29.29 9.92
CA PHE A 364 -10.25 -29.54 10.57
C PHE A 364 -10.25 -30.83 11.39
N LEU A 365 -11.36 -31.15 12.05
CA LEU A 365 -11.45 -32.30 12.96
C LEU A 365 -11.31 -33.64 12.22
N SER A 366 -11.59 -33.67 10.90
CA SER A 366 -11.42 -34.87 10.07
C SER A 366 -9.96 -35.35 9.99
N ASP A 367 -8.98 -34.44 10.11
CA ASP A 367 -7.56 -34.79 10.05
C ASP A 367 -6.97 -35.09 11.44
N ILE A 368 -7.76 -34.95 12.52
CA ILE A 368 -7.28 -35.03 13.90
C ILE A 368 -7.92 -36.20 14.64
N TYR A 369 -7.09 -36.99 15.31
CA TYR A 369 -7.55 -38.04 16.22
C TYR A 369 -8.30 -37.48 17.43
N LYS A 370 -9.36 -38.17 17.88
CA LYS A 370 -10.23 -37.71 18.97
C LYS A 370 -9.44 -37.37 20.23
N GLU A 371 -8.41 -38.15 20.53
CA GLU A 371 -7.56 -38.03 21.72
C GLU A 371 -6.79 -36.70 21.75
N ASN A 372 -6.64 -36.03 20.60
CA ASN A 372 -5.97 -34.74 20.46
C ASN A 372 -6.95 -33.57 20.37
N ILE A 373 -8.25 -33.78 20.64
CA ILE A 373 -9.29 -32.77 20.55
C ILE A 373 -9.84 -32.46 21.94
N LEU A 374 -9.89 -31.18 22.27
CA LEU A 374 -10.58 -30.67 23.46
C LEU A 374 -11.81 -29.88 23.03
N PHE A 375 -13.01 -30.41 23.31
CA PHE A 375 -14.25 -29.69 23.10
C PHE A 375 -14.55 -28.77 24.27
N LEU A 376 -14.88 -27.51 23.98
CA LEU A 376 -15.28 -26.53 24.98
C LEU A 376 -16.82 -26.44 25.02
N THR A 377 -17.42 -26.80 26.15
CA THR A 377 -18.87 -26.69 26.38
C THR A 377 -19.17 -25.63 27.42
N ARG A 378 -20.30 -24.94 27.27
CA ARG A 378 -20.75 -23.92 28.24
C ARG A 378 -21.26 -24.53 29.55
N ASP A 379 -21.82 -25.73 29.48
CA ASP A 379 -22.32 -26.48 30.64
C ASP A 379 -21.29 -27.57 31.01
N ASN A 380 -20.76 -27.51 32.23
CA ASN A 380 -19.73 -28.41 32.78
C ASN A 380 -20.28 -29.82 33.12
N ASN A 381 -21.11 -30.40 32.24
CA ASN A 381 -21.62 -31.75 32.44
C ASN A 381 -20.67 -32.75 31.77
N GLU A 382 -19.76 -33.33 32.57
CA GLU A 382 -18.74 -34.30 32.13
C GLU A 382 -19.35 -35.53 31.40
N GLU A 383 -20.58 -35.93 31.71
CA GLU A 383 -21.28 -37.05 31.06
C GLU A 383 -21.62 -36.83 29.58
N THR A 384 -21.72 -35.57 29.13
CA THR A 384 -22.01 -35.21 27.73
C THR A 384 -20.76 -35.33 26.85
N ASN A 385 -19.57 -35.15 27.43
CA ASN A 385 -18.30 -35.14 26.68
C ASN A 385 -17.87 -36.54 26.21
N ASP A 386 -18.17 -37.60 26.96
CA ASP A 386 -17.75 -38.97 26.63
C ASP A 386 -18.69 -39.68 25.63
N ARG A 387 -19.96 -39.28 25.54
CA ARG A 387 -20.99 -40.01 24.76
C ARG A 387 -21.18 -39.54 23.30
N LEU A 388 -20.63 -38.39 22.91
CA LEU A 388 -20.99 -37.75 21.64
C LEU A 388 -20.07 -38.07 20.45
N PHE A 389 -18.88 -38.63 20.68
CA PHE A 389 -17.87 -38.77 19.63
C PHE A 389 -17.17 -40.12 19.69
N GLU A 390 -17.46 -41.05 18.77
CA GLU A 390 -16.64 -42.27 18.72
C GLU A 390 -15.35 -42.03 17.94
N LYS A 391 -15.39 -41.37 16.78
CA LYS A 391 -14.24 -41.20 15.87
C LYS A 391 -14.37 -39.94 15.01
N THR A 392 -13.34 -39.09 15.02
CA THR A 392 -13.24 -37.86 14.21
C THR A 392 -12.36 -38.02 12.99
N PHE A 393 -11.28 -38.79 13.10
CA PHE A 393 -10.32 -39.00 12.02
C PHE A 393 -10.96 -39.69 10.79
N GLY A 394 -10.91 -39.04 9.63
CA GLY A 394 -11.50 -39.51 8.38
C GLY A 394 -13.03 -39.52 8.36
N GLN A 395 -13.69 -38.86 9.31
CA GLN A 395 -15.14 -38.88 9.46
C GLN A 395 -15.86 -38.06 8.37
N ASN A 396 -17.10 -38.42 8.08
CA ASN A 396 -17.95 -37.65 7.19
C ASN A 396 -18.21 -36.24 7.75
N ILE A 397 -18.06 -35.22 6.88
CA ILE A 397 -18.24 -33.81 7.23
C ILE A 397 -19.64 -33.53 7.82
N TYR A 398 -20.70 -34.16 7.29
CA TYR A 398 -22.07 -34.01 7.82
C TYR A 398 -22.14 -34.44 9.29
N THR A 399 -21.55 -35.59 9.61
CA THR A 399 -21.47 -36.13 10.98
C THR A 399 -20.65 -35.19 11.87
N LEU A 400 -19.53 -34.65 11.37
CA LEU A 400 -18.73 -33.68 12.12
C LEU A 400 -19.49 -32.37 12.38
N PHE A 401 -20.26 -31.85 11.43
CA PHE A 401 -21.08 -30.65 11.65
C PHE A 401 -22.18 -30.88 12.69
N LYS A 402 -22.92 -31.98 12.54
CA LYS A 402 -24.03 -32.31 13.43
C LYS A 402 -23.52 -32.59 14.85
N ASP A 403 -22.54 -33.49 14.96
CA ASP A 403 -22.14 -34.00 16.24
C ASP A 403 -21.09 -33.09 16.87
N SER A 404 -20.04 -32.67 16.13
CA SER A 404 -18.84 -32.02 16.73
C SER A 404 -19.00 -30.54 17.04
N PHE A 405 -19.99 -29.87 16.42
CA PHE A 405 -20.28 -28.45 16.64
C PHE A 405 -21.63 -28.23 17.32
N PHE A 406 -22.26 -29.30 17.83
CA PHE A 406 -23.52 -29.25 18.58
C PHE A 406 -24.64 -28.52 17.82
N LEU A 407 -24.65 -28.63 16.49
CA LEU A 407 -25.71 -28.05 15.68
C LEU A 407 -27.00 -28.82 15.94
N GLN A 408 -28.06 -28.10 16.31
CA GLN A 408 -29.39 -28.68 16.49
C GLN A 408 -29.92 -29.28 15.18
N ASP A 409 -29.60 -28.63 14.06
CA ASP A 409 -29.86 -29.10 12.71
C ASP A 409 -28.78 -28.56 11.75
N VAL A 410 -28.53 -29.28 10.67
CA VAL A 410 -27.62 -28.88 9.57
C VAL A 410 -28.36 -28.10 8.48
N MET A 411 -29.70 -28.09 8.52
CA MET A 411 -30.51 -27.26 7.64
C MET A 411 -30.61 -25.83 8.18
N GLY A 412 -30.50 -24.83 7.30
CA GLY A 412 -30.70 -23.44 7.68
C GLY A 412 -32.11 -23.20 8.23
N GLU A 413 -32.22 -22.48 9.34
CA GLU A 413 -33.46 -22.30 10.09
C GLU A 413 -34.60 -21.71 9.24
N TYR A 414 -34.30 -20.74 8.37
CA TYR A 414 -35.28 -20.18 7.44
C TYR A 414 -35.82 -21.22 6.44
N ALA A 415 -34.95 -22.08 5.91
CA ALA A 415 -35.35 -23.13 4.98
C ALA A 415 -36.19 -24.18 5.70
N TYR A 416 -35.80 -24.56 6.92
CA TYR A 416 -36.57 -25.45 7.78
C TYR A 416 -37.99 -24.90 8.03
N ASN A 417 -38.10 -23.65 8.48
CA ASN A 417 -39.40 -23.01 8.74
C ASN A 417 -40.23 -22.87 7.46
N THR A 418 -39.61 -22.50 6.34
CA THR A 418 -40.30 -22.40 5.04
C THR A 418 -40.87 -23.75 4.59
N ILE A 419 -40.10 -24.83 4.75
CA ILE A 419 -40.56 -26.19 4.43
C ILE A 419 -41.70 -26.58 5.37
N LYS A 420 -41.55 -26.31 6.67
CA LYS A 420 -42.60 -26.57 7.67
C LYS A 420 -43.90 -25.84 7.35
N ASP A 421 -43.86 -24.54 7.06
CA ASP A 421 -45.01 -23.75 6.64
C ASP A 421 -45.67 -24.32 5.38
N THR A 422 -44.86 -24.79 4.43
CA THR A 422 -45.34 -25.42 3.19
C THR A 422 -46.05 -26.74 3.48
N ILE A 423 -45.51 -27.55 4.38
CA ILE A 423 -46.15 -28.80 4.83
C ILE A 423 -47.49 -28.48 5.50
N GLU A 424 -47.53 -27.50 6.40
CA GLU A 424 -48.75 -27.10 7.11
C GLU A 424 -49.81 -26.56 6.16
N TYR A 425 -49.44 -25.70 5.22
CA TYR A 425 -50.32 -25.16 4.20
C TYR A 425 -50.92 -26.24 3.29
N LEU A 426 -50.08 -27.14 2.75
CA LEU A 426 -50.53 -28.22 1.88
C LEU A 426 -51.37 -29.24 2.66
N SER A 427 -51.00 -29.54 3.90
CA SER A 427 -51.75 -30.45 4.77
C SER A 427 -53.12 -29.88 5.12
N PHE A 428 -53.23 -28.57 5.37
CA PHE A 428 -54.51 -27.88 5.56
C PHE A 428 -55.40 -27.96 4.31
N LYS A 429 -54.81 -27.84 3.13
CA LYS A 429 -55.53 -27.99 1.86
C LYS A 429 -56.04 -29.41 1.64
N VAL A 430 -55.25 -30.42 2.00
CA VAL A 430 -55.64 -31.84 1.90
C VAL A 430 -56.69 -32.24 2.95
N ASN A 431 -56.54 -31.76 4.19
CA ASN A 431 -57.38 -32.13 5.34
C ASN A 431 -58.11 -30.89 5.90
N SER A 432 -59.38 -30.71 5.52
CA SER A 432 -60.19 -29.52 5.85
C SER A 432 -60.51 -29.29 7.35
N ASN A 433 -59.90 -30.04 8.27
CA ASN A 433 -60.21 -30.05 9.71
C ASN A 433 -59.07 -29.53 10.61
N SER A 434 -57.93 -29.08 10.07
CA SER A 434 -56.85 -28.50 10.88
C SER A 434 -56.98 -26.99 10.99
N SER A 435 -56.83 -26.43 12.19
CA SER A 435 -56.77 -24.98 12.41
C SER A 435 -55.50 -24.41 11.78
N TYR A 436 -55.62 -23.65 10.69
CA TYR A 436 -54.50 -22.94 10.05
C TYR A 436 -54.55 -21.47 10.43
N SER A 437 -53.59 -21.01 11.24
CA SER A 437 -53.46 -19.60 11.63
C SER A 437 -52.82 -18.81 10.49
N ARG A 438 -53.60 -17.97 9.82
CA ARG A 438 -53.18 -17.22 8.61
C ARG A 438 -52.25 -16.02 8.88
N GLU A 439 -52.14 -15.56 10.12
CA GLU A 439 -51.64 -14.21 10.41
C GLU A 439 -50.10 -14.10 10.45
N GLU A 440 -49.35 -15.21 10.52
CA GLU A 440 -47.87 -15.20 10.62
C GLU A 440 -47.12 -16.11 9.62
N ASN A 441 -47.81 -16.73 8.65
CA ASN A 441 -47.21 -17.73 7.76
C ASN A 441 -46.96 -17.23 6.32
N LEU A 442 -46.03 -17.89 5.61
CA LEU A 442 -45.63 -17.59 4.22
C LEU A 442 -46.79 -17.56 3.19
N TYR A 443 -47.92 -18.22 3.49
CA TYR A 443 -49.06 -18.42 2.58
C TYR A 443 -50.31 -17.64 3.02
N ASN A 444 -50.19 -16.32 3.14
CA ASN A 444 -51.25 -15.42 3.61
C ASN A 444 -51.94 -14.60 2.50
N TYR A 445 -51.56 -14.80 1.23
CA TYR A 445 -52.16 -14.06 0.12
C TYR A 445 -53.63 -14.43 -0.06
N SER A 446 -54.47 -13.42 -0.32
CA SER A 446 -55.90 -13.60 -0.57
C SER A 446 -56.16 -14.39 -1.87
N ASP A 447 -55.23 -14.32 -2.83
CA ASP A 447 -55.27 -15.05 -4.09
C ASP A 447 -54.59 -16.42 -3.95
N GLU A 448 -55.37 -17.48 -4.15
CA GLU A 448 -54.93 -18.86 -4.01
C GLU A 448 -53.95 -19.29 -5.11
N ILE A 449 -54.04 -18.70 -6.30
CA ILE A 449 -53.12 -18.97 -7.42
C ILE A 449 -51.71 -18.52 -7.06
N ILE A 450 -51.58 -17.44 -6.28
CA ILE A 450 -50.30 -16.92 -5.82
C ILE A 450 -49.70 -17.89 -4.80
N ASN A 451 -50.49 -18.34 -3.82
CA ASN A 451 -50.04 -19.31 -2.81
C ASN A 451 -49.62 -20.65 -3.45
N GLU A 452 -50.36 -21.15 -4.44
CA GLU A 452 -50.02 -22.35 -5.21
C GLU A 452 -48.65 -22.19 -5.92
N LYS A 453 -48.43 -21.05 -6.60
CA LYS A 453 -47.16 -20.76 -7.28
C LYS A 453 -45.99 -20.66 -6.31
N ILE A 454 -46.20 -20.06 -5.14
CA ILE A 454 -45.18 -19.97 -4.09
C ILE A 454 -44.82 -21.38 -3.60
N ALA A 455 -45.82 -22.20 -3.28
CA ALA A 455 -45.59 -23.56 -2.81
C ALA A 455 -44.82 -24.39 -3.84
N LYS A 456 -45.21 -24.31 -5.12
CA LYS A 456 -44.48 -24.97 -6.21
C LYS A 456 -43.02 -24.51 -6.32
N LYS A 457 -42.78 -23.19 -6.23
CA LYS A 457 -41.42 -22.62 -6.26
C LYS A 457 -40.57 -23.11 -5.08
N VAL A 458 -41.13 -23.17 -3.87
CA VAL A 458 -40.43 -23.69 -2.69
C VAL A 458 -40.04 -25.14 -2.92
N ILE A 459 -40.99 -25.98 -3.33
CA ILE A 459 -40.78 -27.41 -3.57
C ILE A 459 -39.72 -27.67 -4.64
N ASP A 460 -39.76 -26.93 -5.75
CA ASP A 460 -38.78 -27.07 -6.82
C ASP A 460 -37.37 -26.56 -6.42
N SER A 461 -37.28 -25.77 -5.34
CA SER A 461 -36.01 -25.25 -4.81
C SER A 461 -35.41 -26.12 -3.69
N VAL A 462 -36.15 -27.11 -3.16
CA VAL A 462 -35.62 -28.01 -2.12
C VAL A 462 -34.57 -28.94 -2.72
N GLY A 463 -33.33 -28.80 -2.24
CA GLY A 463 -32.18 -29.58 -2.74
C GLY A 463 -32.14 -31.04 -2.26
N GLU A 464 -32.73 -31.36 -1.10
CA GLU A 464 -32.77 -32.73 -0.60
C GLU A 464 -33.86 -33.54 -1.32
N PRO A 465 -33.51 -34.59 -2.09
CA PRO A 465 -34.47 -35.27 -2.96
C PRO A 465 -35.63 -35.94 -2.21
N ILE A 466 -35.38 -36.43 -0.99
CA ILE A 466 -36.41 -37.13 -0.19
C ILE A 466 -37.48 -36.13 0.25
N ILE A 467 -37.07 -35.01 0.84
CA ILE A 467 -37.98 -33.94 1.27
C ILE A 467 -38.73 -33.35 0.07
N ALA A 468 -38.02 -33.04 -1.03
CA ALA A 468 -38.64 -32.49 -2.23
C ALA A 468 -39.73 -33.43 -2.80
N ASN A 469 -39.46 -34.74 -2.85
CA ASN A 469 -40.43 -35.72 -3.34
C ASN A 469 -41.66 -35.82 -2.43
N GLN A 470 -41.48 -35.82 -1.11
CA GLN A 470 -42.60 -35.85 -0.16
C GLN A 470 -43.50 -34.61 -0.29
N LEU A 471 -42.89 -33.42 -0.43
CA LEU A 471 -43.65 -32.19 -0.65
C LEU A 471 -44.37 -32.18 -2.00
N LYS A 472 -43.77 -32.72 -3.06
CA LYS A 472 -44.45 -32.87 -4.37
C LYS A 472 -45.69 -33.75 -4.25
N GLU A 473 -45.61 -34.88 -3.55
CA GLU A 473 -46.78 -35.72 -3.32
C GLU A 473 -47.88 -34.99 -2.55
N LEU A 474 -47.53 -34.25 -1.49
CA LEU A 474 -48.48 -33.44 -0.74
C LEU A 474 -49.11 -32.34 -1.61
N PHE A 475 -48.32 -31.71 -2.47
CA PHE A 475 -48.77 -30.66 -3.37
C PHE A 475 -49.79 -31.18 -4.39
N TYR A 476 -49.54 -32.32 -5.03
CA TYR A 476 -50.48 -32.91 -5.98
C TYR A 476 -51.80 -33.33 -5.31
N ARG A 477 -51.74 -33.81 -4.07
CA ARG A 477 -52.94 -34.11 -3.28
C ARG A 477 -53.73 -32.85 -2.89
N ALA A 478 -53.03 -31.76 -2.59
CA ALA A 478 -53.65 -30.48 -2.23
C ALA A 478 -54.33 -29.79 -3.43
N PHE A 479 -53.79 -29.96 -4.64
CA PHE A 479 -54.28 -29.34 -5.88
C PHE A 479 -54.55 -30.39 -6.97
N PRO A 480 -55.61 -31.21 -6.84
CA PRO A 480 -55.93 -32.25 -7.81
C PRO A 480 -56.49 -31.66 -9.12
N ASN A 481 -55.70 -31.64 -10.19
CA ASN A 481 -56.18 -31.37 -11.56
C ASN A 481 -56.39 -32.69 -12.34
N LYS A 482 -57.42 -32.74 -13.21
CA LYS A 482 -57.77 -33.95 -14.01
C LYS A 482 -56.67 -34.45 -14.97
N ASN A 483 -55.64 -33.66 -15.27
CA ASN A 483 -54.49 -34.08 -16.09
C ASN A 483 -53.32 -34.65 -15.26
N ASP A 484 -53.35 -34.48 -13.94
CA ASP A 484 -52.24 -34.81 -13.03
C ASP A 484 -52.27 -36.26 -12.48
N GLU A 485 -53.38 -37.00 -12.54
CA GLU A 485 -53.40 -38.43 -12.17
C GLU A 485 -52.36 -39.25 -12.96
N SER A 486 -52.15 -38.90 -14.24
CA SER A 486 -51.14 -39.56 -15.08
C SER A 486 -49.70 -39.25 -14.67
N ILE A 487 -49.46 -38.08 -14.06
CA ILE A 487 -48.15 -37.63 -13.59
C ILE A 487 -47.91 -38.20 -12.18
N GLU A 488 -48.93 -38.22 -11.33
CA GLU A 488 -48.93 -38.85 -10.01
C GLU A 488 -48.61 -40.34 -10.11
N ILE A 489 -49.29 -41.08 -11.00
CA ILE A 489 -49.01 -42.50 -11.25
C ILE A 489 -47.57 -42.69 -11.76
N ARG A 490 -47.10 -41.84 -12.68
CA ARG A 490 -45.72 -41.93 -13.20
C ARG A 490 -44.65 -41.64 -12.14
N ASN A 491 -44.87 -40.65 -11.28
CA ASN A 491 -43.96 -40.36 -10.17
C ASN A 491 -43.94 -41.48 -9.13
N ARG A 492 -45.11 -42.09 -8.83
CA ARG A 492 -45.22 -43.25 -7.94
C ARG A 492 -44.47 -44.46 -8.50
N ILE A 493 -44.58 -44.72 -9.81
CA ILE A 493 -43.82 -45.78 -10.50
C ILE A 493 -42.32 -45.52 -10.40
N ALA A 494 -41.86 -44.30 -10.67
CA ALA A 494 -40.44 -43.94 -10.59
C ALA A 494 -39.86 -44.11 -9.17
N GLN A 495 -40.60 -43.74 -8.14
CA GLN A 495 -40.20 -43.95 -6.75
C GLN A 495 -40.13 -45.44 -6.37
N LEU A 496 -41.15 -46.22 -6.77
CA LEU A 496 -41.15 -47.66 -6.50
C LEU A 496 -40.00 -48.36 -7.20
N GLN A 497 -39.66 -47.97 -8.44
CA GLN A 497 -38.50 -48.49 -9.17
C GLN A 497 -37.18 -48.17 -8.46
N LYS A 498 -36.99 -46.92 -8.01
CA LYS A 498 -35.77 -46.52 -7.30
C LYS A 498 -35.60 -47.23 -5.96
N LYS A 499 -36.71 -47.51 -5.27
CA LYS A 499 -36.74 -48.28 -4.01
C LYS A 499 -36.46 -49.77 -4.27
N LEU A 500 -36.91 -50.30 -5.40
CA LEU A 500 -36.60 -51.66 -5.85
C LEU A 500 -35.11 -51.82 -6.16
N GLU A 501 -34.49 -50.87 -6.87
CA GLU A 501 -33.05 -50.86 -7.14
C GLU A 501 -32.22 -50.82 -5.84
N GLN A 502 -32.63 -50.03 -4.84
CA GLN A 502 -31.96 -50.01 -3.54
C GLN A 502 -32.05 -51.36 -2.83
N LEU A 503 -33.23 -51.99 -2.83
CA LEU A 503 -33.45 -53.30 -2.20
C LEU A 503 -32.76 -54.46 -2.94
N GLU A 504 -32.64 -54.38 -4.27
CA GLU A 504 -31.88 -55.36 -5.08
C GLU A 504 -30.37 -55.18 -4.91
N GLY A 505 -29.89 -53.95 -4.72
CA GLY A 505 -28.51 -53.64 -4.35
C GLY A 505 -28.15 -54.16 -2.95
N GLU A 506 -29.06 -54.05 -1.99
CA GLU A 506 -28.89 -54.60 -0.63
C GLU A 506 -28.97 -56.13 -0.56
N ARG A 507 -29.68 -56.79 -1.50
CA ARG A 507 -29.71 -58.27 -1.62
C ARG A 507 -28.53 -58.88 -2.37
N SER A 508 -27.73 -58.05 -3.05
CA SER A 508 -26.58 -58.47 -3.86
C SER A 508 -25.23 -58.21 -3.19
N GLN A 509 -25.23 -57.78 -1.92
CA GLN A 509 -24.10 -57.78 -0.98
C GLN A 509 -24.29 -58.91 0.04
#